data_AF-A0A0F8V3H5-F1
#
_entry.id   AF-A0A0F8V3H5-F1
#
_cell.length_a   1.000
_cell.length_b   1.000
_cell.length_c   1.000
_cell.angle_alpha   90.00
_cell.angle_beta   90.00
_cell.angle_gamma   90.00
#
_symmetry.space_group_name_H-M   'P 1'
#
loop_
_entity.id
_entity.type
_entity.pdbx_description
1 polymer ?
#
loop_
_entity_poly.entity_id
_entity_poly.type
_entity_poly.pdbx_seq_one_letter_code
_entity_poly.pdbx_strand_id
1 'polypeptide(L)' 'MAPPGLMPGWFIWGGHNFTETARNVQLEFTERGPKLTADLAMKDGGSRGLQGLFLADKIMNVDGHLKFMGP' A
#
# COMPACT_ATOMS: atom_id res chain seq x y z
N MET A 1 6.56 11.02 -19.47
CA MET A 1 6.98 11.42 -18.11
C MET A 1 5.78 11.24 -17.19
N ALA A 2 5.86 10.38 -16.18
CA ALA A 2 4.76 10.13 -15.23
C ALA A 2 4.74 11.19 -14.12
N PRO A 3 3.57 11.60 -13.60
CA PRO A 3 3.51 12.54 -12.48
C PRO A 3 4.18 11.94 -11.23
N PRO A 4 4.86 12.76 -10.41
CA PRO A 4 5.49 12.30 -9.18
C PRO A 4 4.40 11.91 -8.18
N GLY A 5 4.35 10.62 -7.80
CA GLY A 5 3.40 10.11 -6.81
C GLY A 5 2.85 8.70 -7.08
N LEU A 6 2.96 8.20 -8.32
CA LEU A 6 2.49 6.86 -8.70
C LEU A 6 3.60 6.09 -9.42
N MET A 7 4.42 5.34 -8.68
CA MET A 7 5.16 4.25 -9.34
C MET A 7 4.13 3.16 -9.65
N PRO A 8 3.92 2.82 -10.93
CA PRO A 8 2.91 1.84 -11.30
C PRO A 8 3.24 0.49 -10.66
N GLY A 9 2.23 -0.12 -10.01
CA GLY A 9 2.26 -1.52 -9.56
C GLY A 9 3.01 -1.83 -8.26
N TRP A 10 3.34 -0.86 -7.40
CA TRP A 10 3.83 -1.14 -6.04
C TRP A 10 3.10 -0.28 -5.03
N PHE A 11 2.96 -0.78 -3.80
CA PHE A 11 2.65 0.08 -2.67
C PHE A 11 3.84 0.98 -2.35
N ILE A 12 3.56 2.25 -2.04
CA ILE A 12 4.58 3.24 -1.71
C ILE A 12 4.08 4.04 -0.51
N TRP A 13 4.93 4.17 0.50
CA TRP A 13 4.67 5.07 1.61
C TRP A 13 4.71 6.53 1.15
N GLY A 14 3.77 7.33 1.64
CA GLY A 14 3.61 8.73 1.21
C GLY A 14 2.91 8.92 -0.15
N GLY A 15 2.53 7.82 -0.83
CA GLY A 15 1.60 7.88 -1.96
C GLY A 15 0.16 8.09 -1.49
N HIS A 16 -0.74 8.42 -2.43
CA HIS A 16 -2.16 8.61 -2.17
C HIS A 16 -3.02 7.87 -3.20
N ASN A 17 -4.28 7.62 -2.85
CA ASN A 17 -5.33 7.10 -3.74
C ASN A 17 -5.04 5.74 -4.42
N PHE A 18 -4.28 4.84 -3.79
CA PHE A 18 -3.99 3.52 -4.38
C PHE A 18 -5.27 2.72 -4.73
N THR A 19 -6.37 2.95 -4.00
CA THR A 19 -7.67 2.29 -4.21
C THR A 19 -8.36 2.65 -5.53
N GLU A 20 -7.95 3.72 -6.22
CA GLU A 20 -8.52 4.06 -7.54
C GLU A 20 -8.19 3.03 -8.62
N THR A 21 -7.09 2.28 -8.44
CA THR A 21 -6.59 1.31 -9.42
C THR A 21 -6.38 -0.08 -8.84
N ALA A 22 -6.42 -0.22 -7.51
CA ALA A 22 -6.25 -1.49 -6.81
C ALA A 22 -7.55 -2.29 -6.79
N ARG A 23 -7.43 -3.63 -6.84
CA ARG A 23 -8.54 -4.57 -6.69
C ARG A 23 -8.24 -5.55 -5.56
N ASN A 24 -9.28 -6.17 -5.01
CA ASN A 24 -9.16 -7.18 -3.95
C ASN A 24 -8.32 -6.70 -2.76
N VAL A 25 -8.58 -5.47 -2.28
CA VAL A 25 -7.84 -4.87 -1.16
C VAL A 25 -8.21 -5.61 0.15
N GLN A 26 -7.22 -6.15 0.84
CA GLN A 26 -7.39 -6.97 2.03
C GLN A 26 -6.33 -6.66 3.10
N LEU A 27 -6.62 -7.07 4.33
CA LEU A 27 -5.66 -7.14 5.42
C LEU A 27 -5.38 -8.61 5.74
N GLU A 28 -4.13 -9.02 5.56
CA GLU A 28 -3.62 -10.31 5.98
C GLU A 28 -2.96 -10.15 7.35
N PHE A 29 -3.41 -10.89 8.35
CA PHE A 29 -2.75 -10.94 9.65
C PHE A 29 -1.55 -11.88 9.58
N THR A 30 -0.36 -11.33 9.85
CA THR A 30 0.90 -12.07 9.84
C THR A 30 1.58 -11.97 11.20
N GLU A 31 2.64 -12.74 11.41
CA GLU A 31 3.47 -12.63 12.64
C GLU A 31 4.11 -11.25 12.81
N ARG A 32 4.30 -10.50 11.71
CA ARG A 32 4.81 -9.12 11.72
C ARG A 32 3.70 -8.07 11.92
N GLY A 33 2.46 -8.49 12.17
CA GLY A 33 1.29 -7.63 12.20
C GLY A 33 0.52 -7.60 10.88
N PRO A 34 -0.41 -6.64 10.71
CA PRO A 34 -1.27 -6.57 9.54
C PRO A 34 -0.48 -6.14 8.29
N LYS A 35 -0.65 -6.92 7.22
CA LYS A 35 -0.13 -6.65 5.89
C LYS A 35 -1.29 -6.25 4.98
N LEU A 36 -1.20 -5.06 4.38
CA LEU A 36 -2.12 -4.63 3.34
C LEU A 36 -1.77 -5.37 2.06
N THR A 37 -2.74 -6.03 1.43
CA THR A 37 -2.56 -6.69 0.14
C THR A 37 -3.61 -6.23 -0.88
N ALA A 38 -3.23 -6.18 -2.15
CA ALA A 38 -4.13 -5.86 -3.26
C ALA A 38 -3.53 -6.25 -4.61
N ASP A 39 -4.38 -6.49 -5.60
CA ASP A 39 -3.97 -6.55 -7.01
C ASP A 39 -3.77 -5.13 -7.54
N LEU A 40 -2.54 -4.78 -7.91
CA LEU A 40 -2.20 -3.43 -8.39
C LEU A 40 -2.10 -3.38 -9.92
N ALA A 41 -2.80 -2.43 -10.53
CA ALA A 41 -2.70 -2.18 -11.96
C ALA A 41 -1.36 -1.52 -12.33
N MET A 42 -0.85 -1.89 -13.50
CA MET A 42 0.26 -1.22 -14.18
C MET A 42 -0.27 -0.14 -15.11
N LYS A 43 0.58 0.85 -15.42
CA LYS A 43 0.21 1.99 -16.29
C LYS A 43 -0.12 1.59 -17.73
N ASP A 44 0.36 0.44 -18.17
CA ASP A 44 0.15 -0.12 -19.51
C ASP A 44 -1.12 -0.98 -19.63
N GLY A 45 -1.95 -1.04 -18.59
CA GLY A 45 -3.18 -1.84 -18.56
C GLY A 45 -2.98 -3.28 -18.10
N GLY A 46 -1.76 -3.70 -17.80
CA GLY A 46 -1.47 -4.98 -17.14
C GLY A 46 -1.75 -4.95 -15.63
N SER A 47 -1.66 -6.11 -14.97
CA SER A 47 -1.66 -6.22 -13.51
C SER A 47 -0.31 -6.75 -13.04
N ARG A 48 0.17 -6.25 -11.89
CA ARG A 48 1.35 -6.82 -11.23
C ARG A 48 1.01 -7.98 -10.29
N GLY A 49 -0.24 -8.44 -10.31
CA GLY A 49 -0.76 -9.44 -9.38
C GLY A 49 -0.82 -8.93 -7.94
N LEU A 50 -0.97 -9.86 -7.01
CA LEU A 50 -1.08 -9.58 -5.58
C LEU A 50 0.21 -8.95 -5.05
N GLN A 51 0.12 -7.72 -4.61
CA GLN A 51 1.19 -6.99 -3.93
C GLN A 51 0.86 -6.81 -2.46
N GLY A 52 1.86 -6.49 -1.64
CA GLY A 52 1.61 -6.19 -0.24
C GLY A 52 2.61 -5.28 0.45
N LEU A 53 2.17 -4.68 1.56
CA LEU A 53 2.88 -3.71 2.37
C LEU A 53 2.61 -4.00 3.85
N PHE A 54 3.66 -4.18 4.66
CA PHE A 54 3.49 -4.36 6.11
C PHE A 54 3.17 -3.02 6.75
N LEU A 55 1.97 -2.88 7.31
CA LEU A 55 1.55 -1.60 7.87
C LEU A 55 2.37 -1.20 9.09
N ALA A 56 2.83 -2.18 9.86
CA ALA A 56 3.69 -1.99 11.02
C ALA A 56 5.03 -1.31 10.69
N ASP A 57 5.46 -1.27 9.43
CA ASP A 57 6.71 -0.60 9.05
C ASP A 57 6.62 0.93 9.23
N LYS A 58 5.43 1.53 9.06
CA LYS A 58 5.26 3.00 9.12
C LYS A 58 3.99 3.49 9.81
N ILE A 59 3.07 2.61 10.19
CA ILE A 59 1.89 2.96 10.99
C ILE A 59 2.08 2.39 12.39
N MET A 60 2.06 3.27 13.39
CA MET A 60 2.24 2.90 14.78
C MET A 60 1.07 3.37 15.64
N ASN A 61 0.85 2.68 16.75
CA ASN A 61 0.00 3.17 17.82
C ASN A 61 0.85 4.06 18.75
N VAL A 62 0.52 5.34 18.83
CA VAL A 62 1.11 6.30 19.75
C VAL A 62 0.00 6.79 20.68
N ASP A 63 0.06 6.37 21.95
CA ASP A 63 -0.93 6.73 22.98
C ASP A 63 -2.39 6.46 22.58
N GLY A 64 -2.66 5.29 21.97
CA GLY A 64 -4.00 4.88 21.52
C GLY A 64 -4.39 5.42 20.13
N HIS A 65 -3.51 6.19 19.48
CA HIS A 65 -3.79 6.83 18.19
C HIS A 65 -2.91 6.24 17.09
N LEU A 66 -3.51 5.84 15.98
CA LEU A 66 -2.76 5.42 14.80
C LEU A 66 -2.07 6.63 14.17
N LYS A 67 -0.74 6.56 14.06
CA LYS A 67 0.11 7.61 13.51
C LYS A 67 0.96 7.06 12.37
N PHE A 68 0.96 7.78 11.24
CA PHE A 68 1.90 7.54 10.15
C PHE A 68 3.25 8.20 10.47
N MET A 69 4.33 7.44 10.35
CA MET A 69 5.67 7.82 10.79
C MET A 69 6.52 8.48 9.70
N GLY A 70 5.98 8.65 8.50
CA GLY A 70 6.64 9.31 7.36
C GLY A 70 7.15 8.33 6.30
N PRO A 71 7.42 8.81 5.07
CA PRO A 71 7.92 7.98 3.96
C PRO A 71 9.29 7.37 4.26
#